data_AF-A0A392SJJ4-F1
#
_entry.id   AF-A0A392SJJ4-F1
#
_cell.length_a   1.000
_cell.length_b   1.000
_cell.length_c   1.000
_cell.angle_alpha   90.00
_cell.angle_beta   90.00
_cell.angle_gamma   90.00
#
_symmetry.space_group_name_H-M   'P 1'
#
loop_
_entity.id
_entity.type
_entity.pdbx_description
1 polymer ?
#
loop_
_entity_poly.entity_id
_entity_poly.type
_entity_poly.pdbx_seq_one_letter_code
_entity_poly.pdbx_strand_id
1 'polypeptide(L)'
;VKARNEQITGLEEKLRTAEATAISEEEREIYPDGTYAGFSRVDFVRTVLDWQGSVVEVSSSQFRNVVAQIKLLNPNVELNLSGLDE
;
A
#
# COMPACT_ATOMS: atom_id res chain seq x y z
N VAL A 1 -30.55 -24.62 1.08
CA VAL A 1 -29.40 -24.94 1.97
C VAL A 1 -28.28 -25.64 1.20
N LYS A 2 -28.52 -26.80 0.58
CA LYS A 2 -27.50 -27.55 -0.19
C LYS A 2 -26.75 -26.72 -1.27
N ALA A 3 -27.48 -26.07 -2.16
CA ALA A 3 -26.89 -25.24 -3.22
C ALA A 3 -26.08 -24.04 -2.70
N ARG A 4 -26.48 -23.46 -1.55
CA ARG A 4 -25.73 -22.37 -0.90
C ARG A 4 -24.41 -22.87 -0.31
N ASN A 5 -24.39 -24.08 0.26
CA ASN A 5 -23.17 -24.69 0.77
C ASN A 5 -22.21 -25.04 -0.37
N GLU A 6 -22.71 -25.57 -1.49
CA GLU A 6 -21.89 -25.84 -2.68
C GLU A 6 -21.26 -24.55 -3.26
N GLN A 7 -22.02 -23.45 -3.26
CA GLN A 7 -21.49 -22.13 -3.65
C GLN A 7 -20.41 -21.62 -2.68
N ILE A 8 -20.60 -21.80 -1.37
CA ILE A 8 -19.61 -21.43 -0.35
C ILE A 8 -18.32 -22.22 -0.56
N THR A 9 -18.41 -23.54 -0.71
CA THR A 9 -17.24 -24.40 -0.95
C THR A 9 -16.50 -24.03 -2.23
N GLY A 10 -17.23 -23.73 -3.32
CA GLY A 10 -16.60 -23.28 -4.56
C GLY A 10 -15.94 -21.90 -4.46
N LEU A 11 -16.42 -21.02 -3.58
CA LEU A 11 -15.78 -19.74 -3.30
C LEU A 11 -14.56 -19.90 -2.40
N GLU A 12 -14.61 -20.79 -1.41
CA GLU A 12 -13.47 -21.13 -0.54
C GLU A 12 -12.32 -21.75 -1.34
N GLU A 13 -12.62 -22.63 -2.29
CA GLU A 13 -11.61 -23.26 -3.16
C GLU A 13 -10.94 -22.24 -4.09
N LYS A 14 -11.72 -21.32 -4.67
CA LYS A 14 -11.21 -20.19 -5.45
C LYS A 14 -10.36 -19.24 -4.62
N LEU A 15 -10.74 -19.00 -3.37
CA LEU A 15 -9.96 -18.18 -2.44
C LEU A 15 -8.61 -18.83 -2.14
N ARG A 16 -8.59 -20.15 -1.89
CA ARG A 16 -7.36 -20.91 -1.63
C ARG A 16 -6.41 -20.92 -2.83
N THR A 17 -6.94 -21.02 -4.06
CA THR A 17 -6.11 -20.90 -5.28
C THR A 17 -5.62 -19.47 -5.52
N ALA A 18 -6.39 -18.46 -5.12
CA ALA A 18 -5.96 -17.06 -5.18
C ALA A 18 -4.97 -16.67 -4.06
N GLU A 19 -4.98 -17.36 -2.91
CA GLU A 19 -3.95 -17.19 -1.86
C GLU A 19 -2.56 -17.55 -2.38
N ALA A 20 -2.45 -18.51 -3.30
CA ALA A 20 -1.20 -18.85 -3.98
C ALA A 20 -0.68 -17.75 -4.93
N THR A 21 -1.38 -16.62 -5.07
CA THR A 21 -0.98 -15.51 -5.96
C THR A 21 -0.40 -14.29 -5.24
N ALA A 22 -0.44 -14.25 -3.89
CA ALA A 22 0.09 -13.11 -3.13
C ALA A 22 1.59 -13.23 -2.79
N ILE A 23 2.08 -14.47 -2.62
CA ILE A 23 3.49 -14.80 -2.35
C ILE A 23 3.82 -15.97 -3.27
N SER A 24 4.87 -15.86 -4.08
CA SER A 24 5.24 -16.96 -4.98
C SER A 24 5.82 -18.14 -4.20
N GLU A 25 5.73 -19.35 -4.75
CA GLU A 25 6.30 -20.55 -4.13
C GLU A 25 7.82 -20.39 -3.93
N GLU A 26 8.49 -19.73 -4.89
CA GLU A 26 9.92 -19.42 -4.85
C GLU A 26 10.27 -18.43 -3.74
N GLU A 27 9.45 -17.39 -3.53
CA GLU A 27 9.63 -16.44 -2.43
C GLU A 27 9.50 -17.13 -1.07
N ARG A 28 8.56 -18.08 -0.95
CA ARG A 28 8.37 -18.88 0.26
C ARG A 28 9.53 -19.83 0.55
N GLU A 29 10.16 -20.37 -0.49
CA GLU A 29 11.33 -21.25 -0.34
C GLU A 29 12.59 -20.47 0.06
N ILE A 30 12.77 -19.27 -0.48
CA ILE A 30 13.93 -18.40 -0.22
C ILE A 30 13.78 -17.66 1.12
N TYR A 31 12.56 -17.28 1.50
CA TYR A 31 12.29 -16.53 2.73
C TYR A 31 11.03 -17.06 3.44
N PRO A 32 11.13 -18.25 4.08
CA PRO A 32 9.98 -18.93 4.69
C PRO A 32 9.38 -18.15 5.86
N ASP A 33 10.21 -17.40 6.58
CA ASP A 33 9.79 -16.47 7.65
C ASP A 33 9.64 -15.04 7.11
N GLY A 34 9.13 -14.94 5.89
CA GLY A 34 8.89 -13.68 5.20
C GLY A 34 8.21 -12.64 6.09
N THR A 35 8.55 -11.36 5.92
CA THR A 35 7.94 -10.24 6.66
C THR A 35 6.40 -10.32 6.67
N TYR A 36 5.82 -10.89 5.62
CA TYR A 36 4.39 -11.08 5.43
C TYR A 36 3.92 -12.55 5.43
N ALA A 37 4.78 -13.52 5.73
CA ALA A 37 4.48 -14.96 5.63
C ALA A 37 3.32 -15.42 6.55
N GLY A 38 3.06 -14.67 7.63
CA GLY A 38 1.93 -14.90 8.55
C GLY A 38 0.78 -13.90 8.42
N PHE A 39 0.81 -13.00 7.44
CA PHE A 39 -0.21 -11.97 7.32
C PHE A 39 -1.50 -12.57 6.77
N SER A 40 -2.64 -12.25 7.38
CA SER A 40 -3.91 -12.44 6.71
C SER A 40 -3.97 -11.48 5.50
N ARG A 41 -4.81 -11.79 4.51
CA ARG A 41 -5.02 -10.89 3.36
C ARG A 41 -5.44 -9.49 3.79
N VAL A 42 -6.24 -9.38 4.85
CA VAL A 42 -6.69 -8.09 5.40
C VAL A 42 -5.51 -7.31 5.97
N ASP A 43 -4.64 -7.98 6.73
CA ASP A 43 -3.46 -7.35 7.32
C ASP A 43 -2.45 -6.91 6.26
N PHE A 44 -2.28 -7.71 5.20
CA PHE A 44 -1.43 -7.36 4.07
C PHE A 44 -1.94 -6.12 3.33
N VAL A 45 -3.22 -6.12 2.94
CA VAL A 45 -3.84 -4.96 2.27
C VAL A 45 -3.78 -3.72 3.14
N ARG A 46 -4.06 -3.85 4.44
CA ARG A 46 -3.95 -2.73 5.39
C ARG A 46 -2.54 -2.17 5.43
N THR A 47 -1.53 -3.02 5.51
CA THR A 47 -0.12 -2.59 5.59
C THR A 47 0.32 -1.88 4.33
N VAL A 48 -0.11 -2.35 3.15
CA VAL A 48 0.14 -1.65 1.89
C VAL A 48 -0.53 -0.27 1.86
N LEU A 49 -1.79 -0.16 2.31
CA LEU A 49 -2.51 1.11 2.34
C LEU A 49 -1.89 2.09 3.35
N ASP A 50 -1.52 1.62 4.54
CA ASP A 50 -0.85 2.42 5.57
C ASP A 50 0.51 2.93 5.06
N TRP A 51 1.28 2.08 4.39
CA TRP A 51 2.54 2.48 3.76
C TRP A 51 2.32 3.52 2.65
N GLN A 52 1.34 3.32 1.77
CA GLN A 52 1.01 4.29 0.71
C GLN A 52 0.62 5.65 1.30
N GLY A 53 -0.24 5.66 2.32
CA GLY A 53 -0.61 6.88 3.03
C GLY A 53 0.60 7.59 3.64
N SER A 54 1.49 6.83 4.28
CA SER A 54 2.72 7.36 4.87
C SER A 54 3.66 7.97 3.83
N VAL A 55 3.87 7.32 2.69
CA VAL A 55 4.74 7.84 1.61
C VAL A 55 4.18 9.13 1.04
N VAL A 56 2.87 9.24 0.84
CA VAL A 56 2.22 10.46 0.35
C VAL A 56 2.39 11.60 1.36
N GLU A 57 2.14 11.35 2.64
CA GLU A 57 2.28 12.36 3.71
C GLU A 57 3.73 12.85 3.83
N VAL A 58 4.70 11.93 3.85
CA VAL A 58 6.13 12.26 3.91
C VAL A 58 6.55 13.09 2.69
N SER A 59 6.13 12.69 1.49
CA SER A 59 6.46 13.40 0.24
C SER A 59 5.86 14.81 0.23
N SER A 60 4.61 14.96 0.68
CA SER A 60 3.94 16.27 0.79
C SER A 60 4.66 17.20 1.78
N SER A 61 5.04 16.67 2.94
CA SER A 61 5.83 17.40 3.94
C SER A 61 7.18 17.87 3.40
N GLN A 62 7.92 16.98 2.71
CA GLN A 62 9.19 17.33 2.07
C GLN A 62 9.03 18.40 1.00
N PHE A 63 8.02 18.28 0.14
CA PHE A 63 7.74 19.28 -0.89
C PHE A 63 7.44 20.65 -0.28
N ARG A 64 6.57 20.71 0.75
CA ARG A 64 6.28 21.95 1.49
C ARG A 64 7.53 22.57 2.11
N ASN A 65 8.42 21.74 2.65
CA ASN A 65 9.69 22.20 3.20
C ASN A 65 10.58 22.83 2.12
N VAL A 66 10.72 22.18 0.97
CA VAL A 66 11.48 22.73 -0.17
C VAL A 66 10.88 24.05 -0.66
N VAL A 67 9.55 24.14 -0.80
CA VAL A 67 8.86 25.39 -1.16
C VAL A 67 9.17 26.50 -0.16
N ALA A 68 9.17 26.20 1.15
CA ALA A 68 9.52 27.18 2.18
C ALA A 68 10.98 27.65 2.06
N GLN A 69 11.93 26.74 1.78
CA GLN A 69 13.33 27.10 1.55
C GLN A 69 13.49 27.99 0.32
N ILE A 70 12.82 27.69 -0.80
CA ILE A 70 12.88 28.50 -2.02
C ILE A 70 12.36 29.92 -1.75
N LYS A 71 11.22 30.05 -1.05
CA LYS A 71 10.66 31.35 -0.65
C LYS A 71 11.61 32.15 0.23
N LEU A 72 12.24 31.50 1.20
CA LEU A 72 13.19 32.13 2.12
C LEU A 72 14.42 32.68 1.38
N LEU A 73 14.96 31.90 0.44
CA LEU A 73 16.16 32.26 -0.30
C LEU A 73 15.90 33.22 -1.46
N ASN A 74 14.67 33.28 -1.96
CA ASN A 74 14.28 34.07 -3.13
C ASN A 74 13.06 34.96 -2.82
N PRO A 75 13.19 35.96 -1.93
CA PRO A 75 12.06 36.75 -1.45
C PRO A 75 11.37 37.60 -2.54
N ASN A 76 12.05 37.83 -3.66
CA ASN A 76 11.54 38.63 -4.79
C ASN A 76 10.98 37.77 -5.93
N VAL A 77 10.95 36.44 -5.77
CA VAL A 77 10.42 35.52 -6.79
C VAL A 77 9.04 35.04 -6.35
N GLU A 78 8.05 35.27 -7.21
CA GLU A 78 6.71 34.75 -7.01
C GLU A 78 6.64 33.31 -7.54
N LEU A 79 6.21 32.38 -6.67
CA LEU A 79 6.04 30.97 -7.01
C LEU A 79 4.58 30.69 -7.31
N ASN A 80 4.31 29.90 -8.35
CA ASN A 80 2.99 29.32 -8.56
C ASN A 80 2.82 28.14 -7.58
N LEU A 81 1.80 28.21 -6.73
CA LEU A 81 1.53 27.23 -5.67
C LEU A 81 0.21 26.48 -5.87
N SER A 82 -0.37 26.52 -7.07
CA SER A 82 -1.60 25.78 -7.37
C SER A 82 -1.40 24.28 -7.10
N GLY A 83 -2.28 23.69 -6.29
CA GLY A 83 -2.24 22.27 -5.92
C GLY A 83 -1.25 21.93 -4.79
N LEU A 84 -0.66 22.90 -4.09
CA LEU A 84 0.22 22.64 -2.94
C LEU A 84 -0.55 22.17 -1.68
N ASP A 85 -1.82 22.53 -1.61
CA ASP A 85 -2.75 22.30 -0.51
C ASP A 85 -3.78 21.18 -0.76
N GLU A 86 -3.74 20.55 -1.93
CA GLU A 86 -4.45 19.29 -2.26
C GLU A 86 -3.76 18.07 -1.62
#